data_AF-A0A081ASB4-F1
#
_entry.id   AF-A0A081ASB4-F1
#
_cell.length_a   1.000
_cell.length_b   1.000
_cell.length_c   1.000
_cell.angle_alpha   90.00
_cell.angle_beta   90.00
_cell.angle_gamma   90.00
#
_symmetry.space_group_name_H-M   'P 1'
#
loop_
_entity.id
_entity.type
_entity.pdbx_description
1 polymer ?
#
loop_
_entity_poly.entity_id
_entity_poly.type
_entity_poly.pdbx_seq_one_letter_code
_entity_poly.pdbx_strand_id
1 'polypeptide(L)'
;MSSELLTYEFVCKLSELPSGSKKCVELPTSHRSVMLLNIRGQVFCMDQACYHHGGPLVNGDIEELGGKLTIKCPWHAYQIAVETGEGLYKGVDMSMTPSGKLQPSSPRLKSKGVKQRTHFVELRNDGQDIYVADSSAIPGTTLTHDKKSVFVFNCFCLFL
;
A
#
# COMPACT_ATOMS: atom_id res chain seq x y z
N MET A 1 -17.86 -7.96 12.16
CA MET A 1 -17.49 -9.21 12.86
C MET A 1 -16.57 -10.05 11.96
N SER A 2 -15.33 -9.61 11.74
CA SER A 2 -14.27 -10.43 11.08
C SER A 2 -12.85 -10.12 11.59
N SER A 3 -12.70 -9.19 12.54
CA SER A 3 -11.41 -8.82 13.12
C SER A 3 -10.93 -9.78 14.22
N GLU A 4 -11.76 -10.72 14.69
CA GLU A 4 -11.43 -11.61 15.82
C GLU A 4 -10.56 -12.83 15.45
N LEU A 5 -10.15 -12.98 14.18
CA LEU A 5 -9.26 -14.08 13.76
C LEU A 5 -7.92 -13.60 13.15
N LEU A 6 -7.64 -12.29 13.20
CA LEU A 6 -6.37 -11.77 12.71
C LEU A 6 -5.27 -11.97 13.76
N THR A 7 -4.40 -12.95 13.54
CA THR A 7 -3.16 -13.10 14.30
C THR A 7 -2.14 -12.10 13.81
N TYR A 8 -1.67 -11.25 14.73
CA TYR A 8 -0.54 -10.36 14.51
C TYR A 8 0.73 -11.06 14.93
N GLU A 9 1.68 -11.14 14.02
CA GLU A 9 2.96 -11.82 14.21
C GLU A 9 4.08 -10.79 14.27
N PHE A 10 5.05 -10.99 15.16
CA PHE A 10 6.25 -10.17 15.20
C PHE A 10 7.08 -10.39 13.93
N VAL A 11 7.52 -9.30 13.31
CA VAL A 11 8.29 -9.37 12.06
C VAL A 11 9.70 -8.81 12.20
N CYS A 12 9.85 -7.60 12.76
CA CYS A 12 11.16 -7.02 13.07
C CYS A 12 11.05 -5.84 14.04
N LYS A 13 12.19 -5.35 14.54
CA LYS A 13 12.23 -4.09 15.28
C LYS A 13 12.12 -2.89 14.34
N LEU A 14 11.55 -1.79 14.81
CA LEU A 14 11.48 -0.53 14.09
C LEU A 14 12.88 0.04 13.79
N SER A 15 13.86 -0.22 14.66
CA SER A 15 15.26 0.17 14.43
C SER A 15 15.88 -0.48 13.19
N GLU A 16 15.33 -1.63 12.74
CA GLU A 16 15.75 -2.31 11.52
C GLU A 16 15.05 -1.76 10.26
N LEU A 17 14.07 -0.87 10.43
CA LEU A 17 13.35 -0.18 9.36
C LEU A 17 13.32 1.34 9.64
N PRO A 18 14.46 2.05 9.49
CA PRO A 18 14.51 3.50 9.68
C PRO A 18 13.51 4.26 8.80
N SER A 19 13.13 5.46 9.22
CA SER A 19 12.27 6.34 8.42
C SER A 19 12.88 6.60 7.03
N GLY A 20 12.08 6.46 5.98
CA GLY A 20 12.48 6.56 4.58
C GLY A 20 12.97 5.24 3.96
N SER A 21 13.06 4.16 4.75
CA SER A 21 13.53 2.86 4.26
C SER A 21 12.40 1.88 3.95
N LYS A 22 12.76 0.80 3.25
CA LYS A 22 11.89 -0.33 2.93
C LYS A 22 12.62 -1.62 3.28
N LYS A 23 11.88 -2.66 3.68
CA LYS A 23 12.43 -3.98 4.02
C LYS A 23 11.52 -5.07 3.50
N CYS A 24 12.10 -6.07 2.85
CA CYS A 24 11.40 -7.30 2.47
C CYS A 24 11.54 -8.32 3.60
N VAL A 25 10.43 -8.94 3.97
CA VAL A 25 10.33 -9.91 5.07
C VAL A 25 9.36 -11.02 4.68
N GLU A 26 9.53 -12.19 5.29
CA GLU A 26 8.61 -13.31 5.11
C GLU A 26 7.75 -13.43 6.38
N LEU A 27 6.43 -13.54 6.22
CA LEU A 27 5.53 -13.73 7.35
C LEU A 27 5.70 -15.14 7.94
N PRO A 28 5.89 -15.30 9.26
CA PRO A 28 6.27 -16.59 9.85
C PRO A 28 5.27 -17.72 9.61
N THR A 29 3.97 -17.45 9.72
CA THR A 29 2.94 -18.49 9.56
C THR A 29 2.57 -18.75 8.09
N SER A 30 2.42 -17.70 7.28
CA SER A 30 1.93 -17.85 5.90
C SER A 30 3.01 -18.02 4.84
N HIS A 31 4.29 -17.85 5.21
CA HIS A 31 5.43 -17.83 4.27
C HIS A 31 5.29 -16.81 3.13
N ARG A 32 4.43 -15.80 3.33
CA ARG A 32 4.18 -14.76 2.34
C ARG A 32 5.29 -13.72 2.40
N SER A 33 5.88 -13.43 1.25
CA SER A 33 6.86 -12.35 1.12
C SER A 33 6.14 -10.99 1.03
N VAL A 34 6.40 -10.13 2.01
CA VAL A 34 5.82 -8.79 2.11
C VAL A 34 6.91 -7.73 2.19
N MET A 35 6.57 -6.51 1.76
CA MET A 35 7.39 -5.33 1.87
C MET A 35 6.83 -4.41 2.96
N LEU A 36 7.67 -4.12 3.94
CA LEU A 36 7.49 -3.04 4.90
C LEU A 36 8.06 -1.74 4.33
N LEU A 37 7.38 -0.63 4.59
CA LEU A 37 7.82 0.71 4.24
C LEU A 37 7.63 1.61 5.45
N ASN A 38 8.66 2.35 5.86
CA ASN A 38 8.53 3.38 6.89
C ASN A 38 8.61 4.74 6.21
N ILE A 39 7.48 5.45 6.13
CA ILE A 39 7.41 6.78 5.53
C ILE A 39 7.07 7.77 6.62
N ARG A 40 8.04 8.62 6.98
CA ARG A 40 7.87 9.67 8.00
C ARG A 40 7.39 9.11 9.35
N GLY A 41 7.86 7.92 9.74
CA GLY A 41 7.50 7.25 10.99
C GLY A 41 6.24 6.38 10.90
N GLN A 42 5.48 6.44 9.81
CA GLN A 42 4.34 5.58 9.57
C GLN A 42 4.76 4.32 8.82
N VAL A 43 4.46 3.15 9.38
CA VAL A 43 4.79 1.86 8.78
C VAL A 43 3.61 1.33 7.97
N PHE A 44 3.89 0.94 6.73
CA PHE A 44 2.96 0.30 5.81
C PHE A 44 3.47 -1.08 5.42
N CYS A 45 2.55 -1.97 5.03
CA CYS A 45 2.89 -3.31 4.58
C CYS A 45 2.04 -3.72 3.37
N MET A 46 2.67 -4.29 2.35
CA MET A 46 2.01 -4.85 1.17
C MET A 46 2.77 -6.05 0.63
N ASP A 47 2.14 -6.85 -0.23
CA ASP A 47 2.83 -7.92 -0.96
C ASP A 47 4.10 -7.39 -1.65
N GLN A 48 5.23 -8.08 -1.51
CA GLN A 48 6.51 -7.67 -2.11
C GLN A 48 6.52 -7.81 -3.63
N ALA A 49 5.85 -8.84 -4.14
CA ALA A 49 5.77 -9.11 -5.57
C ALA A 49 4.70 -8.20 -6.20
N CYS A 50 5.10 -7.36 -7.15
CA CYS A 50 4.19 -6.48 -7.87
C CYS A 50 3.08 -7.29 -8.57
N TYR A 51 1.83 -6.87 -8.42
CA TYR A 51 0.65 -7.54 -9.00
C TYR A 51 0.70 -7.74 -10.52
N HIS A 52 1.53 -6.97 -11.24
CA HIS A 52 1.61 -7.03 -12.70
C HIS A 52 2.32 -8.31 -13.16
N HIS A 53 3.60 -8.47 -12.83
CA HIS A 53 4.43 -9.61 -13.24
C HIS A 53 5.39 -10.09 -12.15
N GLY A 54 5.15 -9.72 -10.88
CA GLY A 54 5.94 -10.19 -9.74
C GLY A 54 7.22 -9.40 -9.45
N GLY A 55 7.38 -8.20 -10.03
CA GLY A 55 8.58 -7.39 -9.82
C GLY A 55 8.81 -7.00 -8.34
N PRO A 56 10.07 -6.90 -7.87
CA PRO A 56 10.40 -6.70 -6.46
C PRO A 56 10.14 -5.25 -6.04
N LEU A 57 9.03 -5.01 -5.35
CA LEU A 57 8.62 -3.65 -4.96
C LEU A 57 9.59 -2.98 -3.97
N VAL A 58 10.33 -3.75 -3.17
CA VAL A 58 11.36 -3.21 -2.26
C VAL A 58 12.44 -2.40 -3.00
N ASN A 59 12.67 -2.71 -4.28
CA ASN A 59 13.62 -2.00 -5.14
C ASN A 59 12.98 -0.82 -5.89
N GLY A 60 11.69 -0.55 -5.65
CA GLY A 60 10.96 0.55 -6.27
C GLY A 60 11.18 1.89 -5.55
N ASP A 61 10.97 2.97 -6.30
CA ASP A 61 11.02 4.33 -5.78
C ASP A 61 9.68 4.74 -5.17
N ILE A 62 9.74 5.55 -4.10
CA ILE A 62 8.55 6.19 -3.53
C ILE A 62 8.35 7.53 -4.24
N GLU A 63 7.21 7.67 -4.91
CA GLU A 63 6.83 8.88 -5.63
C GLU A 63 5.46 9.38 -5.16
N GLU A 64 5.18 10.66 -5.37
CA GLU A 64 3.85 11.23 -5.16
C GLU A 64 3.11 11.37 -6.48
N LEU A 65 1.88 10.83 -6.56
CA LEU A 65 1.04 10.90 -7.74
C LEU A 65 -0.37 11.36 -7.36
N GLY A 66 -0.66 12.63 -7.67
CA GLY A 66 -1.96 13.26 -7.40
C GLY A 66 -2.30 13.29 -5.91
N GLY A 67 -1.33 13.67 -5.08
CA GLY A 67 -1.48 13.77 -3.62
C GLY A 67 -1.42 12.43 -2.89
N LYS A 68 -1.23 11.31 -3.60
CA LYS A 68 -1.09 9.97 -3.01
C LYS A 68 0.36 9.52 -3.07
N LEU A 69 0.88 9.00 -1.97
CA LEU A 69 2.16 8.29 -1.95
C LEU A 69 2.04 6.96 -2.68
N THR A 70 2.99 6.68 -3.56
CA THR A 70 3.01 5.50 -4.41
C THR A 70 4.37 4.84 -4.39
N ILE A 71 4.39 3.51 -4.48
CA ILE A 71 5.58 2.75 -4.85
C ILE A 71 5.55 2.50 -6.35
N LYS A 72 6.63 2.86 -7.03
CA LYS A 72 6.80 2.63 -8.47
C LYS A 72 7.55 1.34 -8.69
N CYS A 73 6.90 0.37 -9.34
CA CYS A 73 7.52 -0.92 -9.65
C CYS A 73 8.74 -0.72 -10.57
N PRO A 74 9.92 -1.30 -10.24
CA PRO A 74 11.15 -1.08 -11.02
C PRO A 74 11.12 -1.74 -12.41
N TRP A 75 10.24 -2.71 -12.65
CA TRP A 75 10.19 -3.42 -13.94
C TRP A 75 9.37 -2.68 -15.00
N HIS A 76 8.19 -2.17 -14.63
CA HIS A 76 7.23 -1.63 -15.61
C HIS A 76 6.65 -0.26 -15.19
N ALA A 77 7.23 0.39 -14.18
CA ALA A 77 6.83 1.70 -13.69
C ALA A 77 5.35 1.80 -13.24
N TYR A 78 4.74 0.69 -12.86
CA TYR A 78 3.41 0.68 -12.28
C TYR A 78 3.42 1.41 -10.94
N GLN A 79 2.53 2.39 -10.80
CA GLN A 79 2.37 3.17 -9.57
C GLN A 79 1.30 2.53 -8.70
N ILE A 80 1.66 2.18 -7.47
CA ILE A 80 0.77 1.52 -6.52
C ILE A 80 0.66 2.40 -5.28
N ALA A 81 -0.55 2.83 -4.93
CA ALA A 81 -0.79 3.61 -3.73
C ALA A 81 -0.37 2.83 -2.48
N VAL A 82 0.48 3.42 -1.64
CA VAL A 82 1.09 2.72 -0.50
C VAL A 82 0.04 2.33 0.54
N GLU A 83 -0.91 3.23 0.79
CA GLU A 83 -1.96 3.05 1.81
C GLU A 83 -3.01 2.02 1.39
N THR A 84 -3.39 2.00 0.11
CA THR A 84 -4.59 1.29 -0.38
C THR A 84 -4.30 0.15 -1.33
N GLY A 85 -3.08 0.07 -1.88
CA GLY A 85 -2.73 -0.90 -2.92
C GLY A 85 -3.39 -0.63 -4.29
N GLU A 86 -3.97 0.56 -4.49
CA GLU A 86 -4.58 0.93 -5.76
C GLU A 86 -3.54 1.12 -6.87
N GLY A 87 -3.80 0.56 -8.06
CA GLY A 87 -3.00 0.83 -9.25
C GLY A 87 -3.37 2.19 -9.86
N LEU A 88 -2.49 3.19 -9.76
CA LEU A 88 -2.75 4.55 -10.22
C LEU A 88 -2.09 4.83 -11.58
N TYR A 89 -2.71 5.70 -12.37
CA TYR A 89 -2.16 6.17 -13.64
C TYR A 89 -2.73 7.54 -14.02
N LYS A 90 -2.00 8.30 -14.87
CA LYS A 90 -2.56 9.50 -15.50
C LYS A 90 -3.23 9.09 -16.81
N GLY A 91 -4.52 9.36 -16.93
CA GLY A 91 -5.29 9.07 -18.14
C GLY A 91 -6.06 10.28 -18.61
N VAL A 92 -6.42 10.29 -19.89
CA VAL A 92 -7.29 11.29 -20.50
C VAL A 92 -8.68 10.69 -20.74
N ASP A 93 -9.70 11.52 -20.74
CA ASP A 93 -11.02 11.19 -21.25
C ASP A 93 -11.13 11.75 -22.67
N MET A 94 -11.75 10.98 -23.57
CA MET A 94 -11.99 11.44 -24.93
C MET A 94 -13.47 11.84 -25.06
N SER A 95 -13.73 13.03 -25.57
CA SER A 95 -15.09 13.49 -25.87
C SER A 95 -15.20 13.95 -27.33
N MET A 96 -16.40 13.89 -27.90
CA MET A 96 -16.66 14.39 -29.24
C MET A 96 -17.01 15.88 -29.18
N THR A 97 -16.38 16.68 -30.03
CA THR A 97 -16.74 18.08 -30.22
C THR A 97 -18.01 18.21 -31.05
N PRO A 98 -18.69 19.38 -31.02
CA PRO A 98 -19.80 19.67 -31.93
C PRO A 98 -19.44 19.55 -33.42
N SER A 99 -18.15 19.67 -33.74
CA SER A 99 -17.60 19.51 -35.10
C SER A 99 -17.22 18.07 -35.46
N GLY A 100 -17.58 17.08 -34.63
CA GLY A 100 -17.31 15.67 -34.90
C GLY A 100 -15.85 15.24 -34.71
N LYS A 101 -15.03 16.01 -34.01
CA LYS A 101 -13.63 15.67 -33.72
C LYS A 101 -13.50 15.10 -32.31
N LEU A 102 -12.60 14.13 -32.15
CA LEU A 102 -12.27 13.59 -30.84
C LEU A 102 -11.31 14.53 -30.11
N GLN A 103 -11.68 14.98 -28.91
CA GLN A 103 -10.90 15.91 -28.10
C GLN A 103 -10.48 15.24 -26.77
N PRO A 104 -9.17 15.19 -26.46
CA PRO A 104 -8.69 14.69 -25.17
C PRO A 104 -8.90 15.73 -24.07
N SER A 105 -9.23 15.26 -22.87
CA SER A 105 -9.16 16.06 -21.64
C SER A 105 -7.71 16.31 -21.22
N SER A 106 -7.51 17.21 -20.26
CA SER A 106 -6.25 17.23 -19.51
C SER A 106 -6.03 15.88 -18.80
N PRO A 107 -4.77 15.41 -18.66
CA PRO A 107 -4.48 14.18 -17.92
C PRO A 107 -4.94 14.30 -16.47
N ARG A 108 -5.75 13.33 -16.04
CA ARG A 108 -6.28 13.23 -14.68
C ARG A 108 -5.80 11.95 -14.02
N LEU A 109 -5.67 11.98 -12.70
CA LEU A 109 -5.40 10.77 -11.95
C LEU A 109 -6.59 9.81 -12.08
N LYS A 110 -6.31 8.57 -12.47
CA LYS A 110 -7.27 7.47 -12.54
C LYS A 110 -6.76 6.29 -11.71
N SER A 111 -7.69 5.48 -11.25
CA SER A 111 -7.42 4.26 -10.48
C SER A 111 -7.88 3.03 -11.26
N LYS A 112 -7.09 1.95 -11.21
CA LYS A 112 -7.47 0.61 -11.68
C LYS A 112 -8.18 -0.19 -10.58
N GLY A 113 -8.46 0.43 -9.44
CA GLY A 113 -8.91 -0.24 -8.21
C GLY A 113 -7.76 -0.84 -7.42
N VAL A 114 -8.08 -1.53 -6.33
CA VAL A 114 -7.10 -2.26 -5.51
C VAL A 114 -6.50 -3.38 -6.34
N LYS A 115 -5.19 -3.34 -6.54
CA LYS A 115 -4.44 -4.32 -7.33
C LYS A 115 -3.35 -5.01 -6.54
N GLN A 116 -2.74 -4.29 -5.61
CA GLN A 116 -1.76 -4.82 -4.67
C GLN A 116 -2.45 -5.08 -3.33
N ARG A 117 -2.20 -6.23 -2.72
CA ARG A 117 -2.70 -6.51 -1.37
C ARG A 117 -1.88 -5.74 -0.35
N THR A 118 -2.56 -5.05 0.57
CA THR A 118 -1.96 -4.48 1.78
C THR A 118 -2.24 -5.38 2.98
N HIS A 119 -1.38 -5.30 3.99
CA HIS A 119 -1.50 -6.04 5.24
C HIS A 119 -1.60 -5.06 6.41
N PHE A 120 -2.18 -5.51 7.52
CA PHE A 120 -2.35 -4.67 8.69
C PHE A 120 -1.05 -4.65 9.49
N VAL A 121 -0.68 -3.46 9.96
CA VAL A 121 0.53 -3.26 10.77
C VAL A 121 0.11 -2.70 12.12
N GLU A 122 0.71 -3.23 13.17
CA GLU A 122 0.57 -2.74 14.53
C GLU A 122 1.97 -2.55 15.12
N LEU A 123 2.21 -1.41 15.76
CA LEU A 123 3.43 -1.19 16.53
C LEU A 123 3.15 -1.50 18.00
N ARG A 124 4.00 -2.34 18.62
CA ARG A 124 3.90 -2.72 20.03
C ARG A 124 5.19 -2.35 20.77
N ASN A 125 5.19 -2.51 22.09
CA ASN A 125 6.32 -2.23 22.97
C ASN A 125 6.85 -0.79 22.77
N ASP A 126 5.98 0.19 23.03
CA ASP A 126 6.25 1.63 22.85
C ASP A 126 6.71 2.02 21.43
N GLY A 127 6.19 1.31 20.43
CA GLY A 127 6.50 1.56 19.03
C GLY A 127 7.77 0.88 18.53
N GLN A 128 8.45 0.08 19.35
CA GLN A 128 9.73 -0.53 19.01
C GLN A 128 9.61 -1.77 18.14
N ASP A 129 8.48 -2.48 18.21
CA ASP A 129 8.29 -3.76 17.53
C ASP A 129 7.19 -3.68 16.48
N ILE A 130 7.49 -4.14 15.27
CA ILE A 130 6.55 -4.19 14.15
C ILE A 130 5.88 -5.55 14.12
N TYR A 131 4.55 -5.55 14.23
CA TYR A 131 3.71 -6.72 14.04
C TYR A 131 2.88 -6.58 12.77
N VAL A 132 2.70 -7.68 12.04
CA VAL A 132 1.90 -7.73 10.82
C VAL A 132 0.83 -8.80 10.94
N ALA A 133 -0.39 -8.49 10.49
CA ALA A 133 -1.44 -9.49 10.30
C ALA A 133 -1.70 -9.71 8.80
N ASP A 134 -1.65 -10.97 8.39
CA ASP A 134 -1.84 -11.36 6.99
C ASP A 134 -3.31 -11.20 6.56
N SER A 135 -3.61 -10.15 5.79
CA SER A 135 -4.94 -9.91 5.22
C SER A 135 -5.44 -11.02 4.28
N SER A 136 -4.58 -11.90 3.78
CA SER A 136 -4.99 -13.06 2.98
C SER A 136 -5.59 -14.19 3.82
N ALA A 137 -5.33 -14.21 5.13
CA ALA A 137 -5.87 -15.19 6.06
C ALA A 137 -7.31 -14.88 6.51
N ILE A 138 -7.86 -13.70 6.17
CA ILE A 138 -9.24 -13.33 6.50
C ILE A 138 -10.19 -14.11 5.57
N PRO A 139 -11.07 -14.99 6.12
CA PRO A 139 -12.03 -15.72 5.30
C PRO A 139 -12.97 -14.77 4.56
N GLY A 140 -13.14 -14.97 3.25
CA GLY A 140 -14.11 -14.22 2.43
C GLY A 140 -13.66 -12.85 1.93
N THR A 141 -12.40 -12.43 2.17
CA THR A 141 -11.90 -11.17 1.60
C THR A 141 -11.38 -11.41 0.17
N THR A 142 -12.28 -11.39 -0.81
CA THR A 142 -11.92 -10.89 -2.15
C THR A 142 -11.37 -9.47 -1.99
N LEU A 143 -10.50 -8.99 -2.89
CA LEU A 143 -9.97 -7.61 -2.88
C LEU A 143 -11.13 -6.61 -3.02
N THR A 144 -11.92 -6.39 -1.96
CA THR A 144 -13.17 -5.63 -2.00
C THR A 144 -12.89 -4.19 -1.64
N HIS A 145 -13.43 -3.32 -2.49
CA HIS A 145 -13.41 -1.87 -2.49
C HIS A 145 -14.15 -1.24 -1.29
N ASP A 146 -13.81 -1.59 -0.04
CA ASP A 146 -14.47 -0.96 1.10
C ASP A 146 -13.72 0.30 1.55
N LYS A 147 -14.31 1.46 1.26
CA LYS A 147 -13.78 2.81 1.49
C LYS A 147 -13.75 3.23 2.97
N LYS A 148 -13.76 2.29 3.92
CA LYS A 148 -14.09 2.59 5.34
C LYS A 148 -13.14 2.07 6.42
N SER A 149 -12.08 1.34 6.09
CA SER A 149 -11.06 0.94 7.08
C SER A 149 -9.80 1.79 6.99
N VAL A 150 -9.95 3.12 6.98
CA VAL A 150 -8.92 4.01 7.52
C VAL A 150 -9.05 3.90 9.03
N PHE A 151 -8.33 2.96 9.65
CA PHE A 151 -8.13 3.02 11.08
C PHE A 151 -7.26 4.24 11.36
N VAL A 152 -7.93 5.29 11.82
CA VAL A 152 -7.34 6.49 12.38
C VAL A 152 -6.48 6.05 13.57
N PHE A 153 -5.18 5.89 13.37
CA PHE A 153 -4.25 6.06 14.49
C PHE A 153 -4.21 7.55 14.77
N ASN A 154 -5.00 7.95 15.76
CA ASN A 154 -5.01 9.30 16.30
C ASN A 154 -3.63 9.51 16.93
N CYS A 155 -2.71 10.08 16.16
CA CYS A 155 -1.41 10.55 16.64
C CYS A 155 -1.66 11.78 17.50
N PHE A 156 -2.03 11.57 18.77
CA PHE A 156 -1.89 12.60 19.80
C PHE A 156 -0.44 12.60 20.29
N CYS A 157 0.47 13.06 19.41
CA CYS A 157 1.71 13.66 19.87
C CYS A 157 1.39 15.12 20.17
N LEU A 158 0.91 15.41 21.39
CA LEU A 158 0.91 16.77 21.91
C LEU A 158 2.31 17.03 22.47
N PHE A 159 3.07 17.86 21.77
CA PHE A 159 4.18 18.59 22.36
C PHE A 159 3.61 19.73 23.22
N LEU A 160 4.26 19.94 24.37
CA LEU A 160 4.01 20.86 25.50
C LEU A 160 3.14 20.31 26.62
#